data_AF-A0A163QD00-F1
#
_entry.id   AF-A0A163QD00-F1
#
_cell.length_a   1.000
_cell.length_b   1.000
_cell.length_c   1.000
_cell.angle_alpha   90.00
_cell.angle_beta   90.00
_cell.angle_gamma   90.00
#
_symmetry.space_group_name_H-M   'P 1'
#
loop_
_entity.id
_entity.type
_entity.pdbx_description
1 polymer ?
#
loop_
_entity_poly.entity_id
_entity_poly.type
_entity_poly.pdbx_seq_one_letter_code
_entity_poly.pdbx_strand_id
1 'polypeptide(L)' 'MGLLLKKGDHAPEFTLPSTLKKDISLSDFKGKKNVLVAFYPLDFTPG' A
#
# COMPACT_ATOMS: atom_id res chain seq x y z
N MET A 1 -10.74 -14.79 -8.73
CA MET A 1 -11.71 -13.67 -8.72
C MET A 1 -11.16 -12.57 -7.84
N GLY A 2 -10.73 -11.45 -8.42
CA GLY A 2 -10.21 -10.32 -7.64
C GLY A 2 -11.35 -9.64 -6.89
N LEU A 3 -11.19 -9.42 -5.59
CA LEU A 3 -12.15 -8.65 -4.81
C LEU A 3 -12.17 -7.20 -5.28
N LEU A 4 -13.36 -6.70 -5.62
CA LEU A 4 -13.60 -5.27 -5.78
C LEU A 4 -13.67 -4.64 -4.39
N LEU A 5 -12.74 -3.75 -4.06
CA LEU A 5 -12.72 -3.06 -2.77
C LEU A 5 -13.90 -2.09 -2.65
N LYS A 6 -14.55 -2.08 -1.48
CA LYS A 6 -15.58 -1.09 -1.12
C LYS A 6 -15.28 -0.46 0.23
N LYS A 7 -15.97 0.65 0.51
CA LYS A 7 -15.87 1.34 1.80
C LYS A 7 -16.23 0.40 2.94
N GLY A 8 -15.38 0.39 3.98
CA GLY A 8 -15.54 -0.43 5.18
C GLY A 8 -14.85 -1.78 5.11
N ASP A 9 -14.39 -2.23 3.93
CA ASP A 9 -13.57 -3.42 3.83
C ASP A 9 -12.24 -3.20 4.57
N HIS A 10 -11.75 -4.27 5.21
CA HIS A 10 -10.37 -4.28 5.66
C HIS A 10 -9.46 -4.27 4.43
N ALA A 11 -8.47 -3.36 4.45
CA ALA A 11 -7.45 -3.32 3.41
C ALA A 11 -6.75 -4.68 3.31
N PRO A 12 -6.55 -5.23 2.10
CA PRO A 12 -5.83 -6.48 1.91
C PRO A 12 -4.41 -6.39 2.44
N GLU A 13 -3.95 -7.44 3.11
CA GLU A 13 -2.57 -7.51 3.56
C GLU A 13 -1.61 -7.60 2.37
N PHE A 14 -0.48 -6.90 2.47
CA PHE A 14 0.61 -7.01 1.52
C PHE A 14 1.95 -6.83 2.22
N THR A 15 2.97 -7.44 1.64
CA THR A 15 4.38 -7.19 1.95
C THR A 15 5.08 -6.93 0.63
N LEU A 16 5.74 -5.78 0.51
CA LEU A 16 6.39 -5.34 -0.72
C LEU A 16 7.82 -4.86 -0.45
N PRO A 17 8.75 -5.02 -1.41
CA PRO A 17 10.05 -4.39 -1.31
C PRO A 17 9.92 -2.87 -1.33
N SER A 18 10.78 -2.17 -0.59
CA SER A 18 10.80 -0.71 -0.55
C SER A 18 12.16 -0.13 -0.93
N THR A 19 12.18 1.16 -1.25
CA THR A 19 13.40 1.95 -1.50
C THR A 19 14.32 2.04 -0.27
N LEU A 20 13.85 1.63 0.91
CA LEU A 20 14.63 1.56 2.16
C LEU A 20 15.46 0.27 2.28
N LYS A 21 15.57 -0.52 1.20
CA LYS A 21 16.28 -1.82 1.16
C LYS A 21 15.78 -2.82 2.21
N LYS A 22 14.49 -2.73 2.51
CA LYS A 22 13.78 -3.68 3.38
C LYS A 22 12.36 -3.86 2.86
N ASP A 23 11.76 -4.97 3.21
CA ASP A 23 10.34 -5.19 2.96
C ASP A 23 9.51 -4.35 3.93
N ILE A 24 8.35 -3.94 3.45
CA ILE A 24 7.35 -3.20 4.22
C ILE A 24 6.02 -3.93 4.15
N SER A 25 5.40 -4.15 5.30
CA SER A 25 4.08 -4.78 5.39
C SER A 25 3.03 -3.77 5.84
N LEU A 26 1.79 -3.94 5.39
CA LEU A 26 0.68 -3.09 5.85
C LEU A 26 0.51 -3.18 7.38
N SER A 27 0.66 -4.38 7.93
CA SER A 27 0.62 -4.66 9.37
C SER A 27 1.66 -3.91 10.20
N ASP A 28 2.77 -3.44 9.62
CA ASP A 28 3.79 -2.67 10.36
C ASP A 28 3.22 -1.37 10.97
N PHE A 29 2.16 -0.84 10.34
CA PHE A 29 1.49 0.41 10.71
C PHE A 29 0.21 0.24 11.51
N LYS A 30 -0.30 -0.99 11.65
CA LYS A 30 -1.59 -1.28 12.28
C LYS A 30 -1.64 -0.76 13.72
N GLY A 31 -2.66 0.05 14.04
CA GLY A 31 -2.85 0.66 15.36
C GLY A 31 -1.86 1.78 15.72
N LYS A 32 -0.92 2.13 14.83
CA LYS A 32 0.07 3.19 15.08
C LYS A 32 -0.27 4.49 14.37
N LYS A 33 -0.72 4.42 13.11
CA LYS A 33 -1.03 5.59 12.26
C LYS A 33 -2.12 5.25 11.24
N ASN A 34 -2.79 6.28 10.73
CA ASN A 34 -3.57 6.15 9.50
C ASN A 34 -2.62 5.95 8.31
N VAL A 35 -3.03 5.13 7.33
CA VAL A 35 -2.23 4.78 6.16
C VAL A 35 -2.99 5.17 4.88
N LEU A 36 -2.28 5.85 3.98
CA LEU A 36 -2.75 6.15 2.62
C LEU A 36 -1.85 5.40 1.64
N VAL A 37 -2.46 4.62 0.74
CA VAL A 37 -1.75 3.95 -0.36
C VAL A 37 -2.02 4.73 -1.64
N ALA A 38 -0.98 5.21 -2.29
CA ALA A 38 -1.05 5.92 -3.57
C ALA A 38 -0.27 5.14 -4.63
N PHE A 39 -0.87 5.00 -5.81
CA PHE A 39 -0.21 4.43 -6.98
C PHE A 39 0.01 5.55 -7.99
N TYR A 40 1.19 5.57 -8.60
CA TYR A 40 1.50 6.45 -9.72
C TYR A 40 2.13 5.61 -10.84
N PRO A 41 2.01 6.02 -12.12
CA PRO A 41 2.32 5.13 -13.24
C PRO A 41 3.81 4.82 -13.38
N LEU A 42 4.65 5.86 -13.28
CA LEU A 42 6.09 5.75 -13.52
C LEU A 42 6.83 6.96 -12.93
N ASP A 43 8.06 6.75 -12.50
CA ASP A 43 8.98 7.82 -12.10
C ASP A 43 9.44 8.66 -13.31
N PHE A 44 9.80 9.93 -13.05
CA PHE A 44 10.40 10.82 -14.05
C PHE A 44 9.58 11.08 -15.32
N THR A 45 8.25 10.91 -15.25
CA THR A 45 7.33 11.33 -16.32
C THR A 45 6.84 12.76 -16.08
N PRO A 46 6.66 13.59 -17.13
CA PRO A 46 6.22 14.98 -16.97
C PRO A 46 4.86 15.14 -16.28
N GLY A 47 4.01 14.11 -16.35
CA GLY A 47 2.62 14.18 -15.88
C GLY A 47 1.70 14.85 -16.89
#